data_AF-A0A2V8IEM0-F1
#
_entry.id   AF-A0A2V8IEM0-F1
#
_cell.length_a   1.000
_cell.length_b   1.000
_cell.length_c   1.000
_cell.angle_alpha   90.00
_cell.angle_beta   90.00
_cell.angle_gamma   90.00
#
_symmetry.space_group_name_H-M   'P 1'
#
loop_
_entity.id
_entity.type
_entity.pdbx_description
1 polymer ?
#
loop_
_entity_poly.entity_id
_entity_poly.type
_entity_poly.pdbx_seq_one_letter_code
_entity_poly.pdbx_strand_id
1 'polypeptide(L)'
;MTIARIVLVAITAYAGTSATYAQWPQVKTPGIPRLPNGKPDLSAPAPRAADGHPDLSGVWDVGNMIYFHDLANGLKPGDVQLTPWAAAVQKQRRDRNHVDDPYGYCLPLGVPRIDTRSPFKILQTPMLTAFLHESFVGMMFRQVFTDGRPLPKASEVDPTWLGYSVGRWE
;
A
#
# COMPACT_ATOMS: atom_id res chain seq x y z
N MET A 1 38.05 -36.65 -26.37
CA MET A 1 37.60 -35.87 -25.19
C MET A 1 36.33 -36.51 -24.67
N THR A 2 36.45 -37.25 -23.58
CA THR A 2 35.54 -38.31 -23.14
C THR A 2 34.27 -37.74 -22.50
N ILE A 3 33.11 -38.36 -22.77
CA ILE A 3 31.76 -38.02 -22.27
C ILE A 3 31.74 -37.68 -20.76
N ALA A 4 32.63 -38.29 -19.97
CA ALA A 4 32.83 -37.99 -18.55
C ALA A 4 33.14 -36.50 -18.26
N ARG A 5 33.87 -35.80 -19.13
CA ARG A 5 34.17 -34.36 -18.95
C ARG A 5 32.95 -33.49 -19.22
N ILE A 6 32.08 -33.88 -20.15
CA ILE A 6 30.86 -33.14 -20.48
C ILE A 6 29.82 -33.32 -19.36
N VAL A 7 29.69 -34.54 -18.83
CA VAL A 7 28.80 -34.82 -17.68
C VAL A 7 29.27 -34.09 -16.42
N LEU A 8 30.57 -34.02 -16.16
CA LEU A 8 31.11 -33.31 -14.99
C LEU A 8 30.89 -31.79 -15.05
N VAL A 9 31.01 -31.19 -16.24
CA VAL A 9 30.72 -29.76 -16.49
C VAL A 9 29.22 -29.48 -16.35
N ALA A 10 28.35 -30.36 -16.86
CA ALA A 10 26.90 -30.22 -16.72
C ALA A 10 26.45 -30.32 -15.25
N ILE A 11 27.03 -31.22 -14.45
CA ILE A 11 26.72 -31.37 -13.02
C ILE A 11 27.21 -30.16 -12.21
N THR A 12 28.38 -29.61 -12.52
CA THR A 12 28.88 -28.39 -11.84
C THR A 12 28.08 -27.13 -12.22
N ALA A 13 27.62 -27.02 -13.47
CA ALA A 13 26.71 -25.94 -13.88
C ALA A 13 25.33 -26.06 -13.21
N TYR A 14 24.83 -27.28 -12.97
CA TYR A 14 23.57 -27.50 -12.27
C TYR A 14 23.71 -27.26 -10.75
N ALA A 15 24.84 -27.63 -10.14
CA ALA A 15 25.10 -27.37 -8.71
C ALA A 15 25.35 -25.88 -8.39
N GLY A 16 25.75 -25.08 -9.38
CA GLY A 16 25.90 -23.62 -9.24
C GLY A 16 24.60 -22.82 -9.21
N THR A 17 23.45 -23.44 -9.49
CA THR A 17 22.13 -22.77 -9.41
C THR A 17 21.42 -22.96 -8.08
N SER A 18 21.98 -23.78 -7.18
CA SER A 18 21.46 -23.92 -5.82
C SER A 18 21.81 -22.69 -4.97
N ALA A 19 20.77 -21.96 -4.57
CA ALA A 19 20.78 -21.00 -3.49
C ALA A 19 21.45 -19.64 -3.74
N THR A 20 21.07 -18.95 -4.83
CA THR A 20 20.72 -17.55 -4.65
C THR A 20 19.40 -17.50 -3.86
N TYR A 21 19.43 -17.89 -2.58
CA TYR A 21 18.40 -17.43 -1.64
C TYR A 21 18.38 -15.92 -1.82
N ALA A 22 17.24 -15.43 -2.28
CA ALA A 22 17.01 -14.03 -2.54
C ALA A 22 17.69 -13.19 -1.46
N GLN A 23 18.59 -12.31 -1.88
CA GLN A 23 19.50 -11.54 -1.03
C GLN A 23 18.76 -10.45 -0.25
N TRP A 24 17.63 -10.81 0.36
CA TRP A 24 16.96 -9.95 1.32
C TRP A 24 17.77 -10.04 2.59
N PRO A 25 18.51 -8.98 2.95
CA PRO A 25 19.22 -9.00 4.20
C PRO A 25 18.17 -9.15 5.31
N GLN A 26 18.43 -10.02 6.30
CA GLN A 26 17.57 -10.19 7.48
C GLN A 26 17.70 -8.98 8.42
N VAL A 27 17.55 -7.78 7.87
CA VAL A 27 17.63 -6.51 8.59
C VAL A 27 16.34 -6.33 9.35
N LYS A 28 16.46 -6.40 10.67
CA LYS A 28 15.38 -5.99 11.56
C LYS A 28 15.30 -4.47 11.50
N THR A 29 14.12 -3.93 11.19
CA THR A 29 13.88 -2.49 11.25
C THR A 29 14.26 -1.98 12.65
N PRO A 30 15.17 -1.00 12.75
CA PRO A 30 15.56 -0.40 14.02
C PRO A 30 14.35 0.18 14.76
N GLY A 31 14.41 0.22 16.09
CA GLY A 31 13.40 0.86 16.93
C GLY A 31 12.10 0.08 17.15
N ILE A 32 11.85 -1.03 16.44
CA ILE A 32 10.67 -1.88 16.68
C ILE A 32 10.87 -2.68 17.98
N PRO A 33 10.01 -2.50 19.02
CA PRO A 33 10.04 -3.33 20.22
C PRO A 33 9.77 -4.80 19.90
N ARG A 34 10.51 -5.70 20.56
CA ARG A 34 10.48 -7.15 20.28
C ARG A 34 10.42 -7.97 21.56
N LEU A 35 9.71 -9.08 21.48
CA LEU A 35 9.69 -10.12 22.51
C LEU A 35 11.04 -10.86 22.58
N PRO A 36 11.32 -11.64 23.64
CA PRO A 36 12.54 -12.45 23.75
C PRO A 36 12.77 -13.43 22.59
N ASN A 37 11.68 -13.87 21.92
CA ASN A 37 11.73 -14.72 20.73
C ASN A 37 12.07 -13.95 19.43
N GLY A 38 12.33 -12.64 19.51
CA GLY A 38 12.70 -11.78 18.38
C GLY A 38 11.55 -11.29 17.50
N LYS A 39 10.30 -11.74 17.73
CA LYS A 39 9.12 -11.26 17.01
C LYS A 39 8.73 -9.84 17.47
N PRO A 40 8.13 -9.00 16.60
CA PRO A 40 7.58 -7.72 17.03
C PRO A 40 6.61 -7.90 18.20
N ASP A 41 6.71 -7.03 19.20
CA ASP A 41 5.75 -6.97 20.29
C ASP A 41 4.55 -6.10 19.88
N LEU A 42 3.42 -6.74 19.59
CA LEU A 42 2.19 -6.06 19.16
C LEU A 42 1.43 -5.40 20.32
N SER A 43 1.88 -5.57 21.56
CA SER A 43 1.32 -4.92 22.75
C SER A 43 2.09 -3.66 23.16
N ALA A 44 3.24 -3.41 22.54
CA ALA A 44 4.04 -2.23 22.82
C ALA A 44 3.28 -0.93 22.43
N PRO A 45 3.53 0.20 23.12
CA PRO A 45 2.96 1.48 22.74
C PRO A 45 3.30 1.84 21.29
N ALA A 46 2.36 2.48 20.59
CA ALA A 46 2.62 2.99 19.24
C ALA A 46 3.81 3.98 19.25
N PRO A 47 4.72 3.89 18.27
CA PRO A 47 5.82 4.84 18.15
C PRO A 47 5.28 6.26 18.00
N ARG A 48 6.03 7.24 18.51
CA ARG A 48 5.67 8.65 18.48
C ARG A 48 6.72 9.43 17.71
N ALA A 49 6.25 10.39 16.92
CA ALA A 49 7.10 11.35 16.23
C ALA A 49 7.63 12.39 17.23
N ALA A 50 8.58 13.23 16.78
CA ALA A 50 9.23 14.24 17.63
C ALA A 50 8.25 15.29 18.20
N ASP A 51 7.09 15.46 17.56
CA ASP A 51 6.00 16.34 17.99
C ASP A 51 5.01 15.67 18.96
N GLY A 52 5.22 14.40 19.31
CA GLY A 52 4.37 13.63 20.24
C GLY A 52 3.16 12.94 19.61
N HIS A 53 2.87 13.21 18.33
CA HIS A 53 1.81 12.50 17.60
C HIS A 53 2.26 11.07 17.23
N PRO A 54 1.34 10.14 16.94
CA PRO A 54 1.70 8.82 16.43
C PRO A 54 2.59 8.93 15.19
N ASP A 55 3.70 8.17 15.16
CA ASP A 55 4.51 8.03 13.96
C ASP A 55 3.92 6.92 13.08
N LEU A 56 3.34 7.32 11.95
CA LEU A 56 2.76 6.39 10.99
C LEU A 56 3.81 5.87 9.98
N SER A 57 5.06 6.33 10.06
CA SER A 57 6.11 5.95 9.11
C SER A 57 6.36 4.45 9.10
N GLY A 58 6.40 3.85 7.92
CA GLY A 58 6.62 2.42 7.77
C GLY A 58 5.90 1.83 6.57
N VAL A 59 6.04 0.51 6.42
CA VAL A 59 5.29 -0.26 5.44
C VAL A 59 4.02 -0.79 6.12
N TRP A 60 2.88 -0.50 5.51
CA TRP A 60 1.56 -0.91 5.96
C TRP A 60 1.09 -2.06 5.09
N ASP A 61 0.74 -3.18 5.72
CA ASP A 61 0.14 -4.33 5.06
C ASP A 61 -1.38 -4.22 5.14
N VAL A 62 -2.06 -4.49 4.02
CA VAL A 62 -3.52 -4.46 3.87
C VAL A 62 -4.16 -5.82 4.12
N GLY A 63 -3.36 -6.85 4.40
CA GLY A 63 -3.79 -8.19 4.74
C GLY A 63 -4.41 -8.93 3.56
N ASN A 64 -5.56 -9.57 3.79
CA ASN A 64 -6.23 -10.43 2.82
C ASN A 64 -7.05 -9.67 1.76
N MET A 65 -6.83 -8.36 1.62
CA MET A 65 -7.51 -7.50 0.62
C MET A 65 -9.04 -7.48 0.74
N ILE A 66 -9.62 -7.85 1.89
CA ILE A 66 -11.09 -7.88 2.05
C ILE A 66 -11.73 -6.52 1.77
N TYR A 67 -11.08 -5.45 2.25
CA TYR A 67 -11.52 -4.07 2.05
C TYR A 67 -11.32 -3.55 0.62
N PHE A 68 -10.48 -4.21 -0.20
CA PHE A 68 -10.34 -3.87 -1.62
C PHE A 68 -11.60 -4.27 -2.42
N HIS A 69 -12.23 -5.37 -2.04
CA HIS A 69 -13.46 -5.86 -2.67
C HIS A 69 -14.71 -5.23 -2.08
N ASP A 70 -14.70 -4.98 -0.77
CA ASP A 70 -15.81 -4.34 -0.05
C ASP A 70 -15.28 -3.41 1.06
N LEU A 71 -15.26 -2.11 0.78
CA LEU A 71 -14.87 -1.09 1.75
C LEU A 71 -15.81 -1.03 2.96
N ALA A 72 -17.05 -1.52 2.83
CA ALA A 72 -18.01 -1.57 3.92
C ALA A 72 -17.89 -2.85 4.76
N ASN A 73 -16.95 -3.75 4.43
CA ASN A 73 -16.70 -4.94 5.21
C ASN A 73 -16.41 -4.57 6.68
N GLY A 74 -17.10 -5.18 7.64
CA GLY A 74 -16.93 -4.85 9.07
C GLY A 74 -17.82 -3.71 9.59
N LEU A 75 -18.58 -3.04 8.72
CA LEU A 75 -19.67 -2.13 9.11
C LEU A 75 -20.99 -2.90 9.20
N LYS A 76 -21.93 -2.42 10.03
CA LYS A 76 -23.24 -3.07 10.16
C LYS A 76 -24.08 -2.78 8.92
N PRO A 77 -25.01 -3.69 8.54
CA PRO A 77 -26.01 -3.39 7.53
C PRO A 77 -26.77 -2.11 7.91
N GLY A 78 -26.72 -1.09 7.05
CA GLY A 78 -27.35 0.21 7.28
C GLY A 78 -26.40 1.32 7.74
N ASP A 79 -25.17 1.04 8.15
CA ASP A 79 -24.14 2.06 8.41
C ASP A 79 -23.64 2.68 7.09
N VAL A 80 -23.62 1.88 6.02
CA VAL A 80 -23.36 2.34 4.65
C VAL A 80 -24.61 2.10 3.82
N GLN A 81 -25.29 3.19 3.49
CA GLN A 81 -26.45 3.15 2.61
C GLN A 81 -26.11 3.89 1.33
N LEU A 82 -26.02 3.13 0.24
CA LEU A 82 -25.94 3.74 -1.07
C LEU A 82 -27.25 4.47 -1.35
N THR A 83 -27.13 5.69 -1.85
CA THR A 83 -28.28 6.37 -2.46
C THR A 83 -28.84 5.51 -3.60
N PRO A 84 -30.12 5.66 -3.97
CA PRO A 84 -30.71 4.86 -5.05
C PRO A 84 -29.92 4.94 -6.37
N TRP A 85 -29.39 6.12 -6.70
CA TRP A 85 -28.57 6.31 -7.90
C TRP A 85 -27.22 5.59 -7.80
N ALA A 86 -26.56 5.60 -6.62
CA ALA A 86 -25.27 4.94 -6.45
C ALA A 86 -25.42 3.41 -6.47
N ALA A 87 -26.50 2.88 -5.88
CA ALA A 87 -26.84 1.47 -5.98
C ALA A 87 -27.11 1.03 -7.42
N ALA A 88 -27.81 1.86 -8.21
CA ALA A 88 -28.05 1.60 -9.64
C ALA A 88 -26.74 1.57 -10.44
N VAL A 89 -25.83 2.52 -10.21
CA VAL A 89 -24.49 2.53 -10.84
C VAL A 89 -23.67 1.32 -10.43
N GLN A 90 -23.67 0.94 -9.15
CA GLN A 90 -22.95 -0.25 -8.68
C GLN A 90 -23.49 -1.51 -9.35
N LYS A 91 -24.82 -1.69 -9.43
CA LYS A 91 -25.44 -2.81 -10.11
C LYS A 91 -25.05 -2.84 -11.59
N GLN A 92 -25.16 -1.71 -12.29
CA GLN A 92 -24.79 -1.61 -13.71
C GLN A 92 -23.33 -2.01 -13.97
N ARG A 93 -22.39 -1.58 -13.13
CA ARG A 93 -20.97 -1.93 -13.25
C ARG A 93 -20.72 -3.43 -12.98
N ARG A 94 -21.41 -4.01 -11.98
CA ARG A 94 -21.34 -5.45 -11.69
C ARG A 94 -21.89 -6.29 -12.84
N ASP A 95 -23.05 -5.92 -13.38
CA ASP A 95 -23.69 -6.63 -14.50
C ASP A 95 -22.83 -6.56 -15.78
N ARG A 96 -22.00 -5.52 -15.91
CA ARG A 96 -21.00 -5.38 -16.97
C ARG A 96 -19.65 -5.98 -16.62
N ASN A 97 -19.55 -6.84 -15.61
CA ASN A 97 -18.31 -7.49 -15.16
C ASN A 97 -17.16 -6.51 -14.89
N HIS A 98 -17.46 -5.30 -14.41
CA HIS A 98 -16.47 -4.28 -14.07
C HIS A 98 -15.54 -3.87 -15.24
N VAL A 99 -15.96 -4.02 -16.50
CA VAL A 99 -15.14 -3.63 -17.67
C VAL A 99 -14.74 -2.15 -17.63
N ASP A 100 -15.53 -1.31 -16.98
CA ASP A 100 -15.30 0.13 -16.86
C ASP A 100 -14.37 0.50 -15.67
N ASP A 101 -13.74 -0.47 -15.00
CA ASP A 101 -12.80 -0.22 -13.91
C ASP A 101 -11.51 0.44 -14.45
N PRO A 102 -11.14 1.65 -13.98
CA PRO A 102 -9.95 2.35 -14.48
C PRO A 102 -8.67 1.52 -14.36
N TYR A 103 -8.61 0.61 -13.39
CA TYR A 103 -7.46 -0.26 -13.21
C TYR A 103 -7.21 -1.22 -14.38
N GLY A 104 -8.28 -1.65 -15.05
CA GLY A 104 -8.18 -2.48 -16.26
C GLY A 104 -7.58 -1.73 -17.45
N TYR A 105 -7.59 -0.40 -17.41
CA TYR A 105 -7.03 0.49 -18.44
C TYR A 105 -5.66 1.05 -18.06
N CYS A 106 -4.97 0.41 -17.12
CA CYS A 106 -3.71 0.89 -16.57
C CYS A 106 -3.81 2.31 -15.95
N LEU A 107 -4.97 2.65 -15.37
CA LEU A 107 -5.18 3.92 -14.65
C LEU A 107 -5.24 3.68 -13.12
N PRO A 108 -4.89 4.68 -12.28
CA PRO A 108 -4.90 4.55 -10.82
C PRO A 108 -6.28 4.24 -10.21
N LEU A 109 -6.30 3.53 -9.07
CA LEU A 109 -7.52 3.11 -8.35
C LEU A 109 -8.29 4.24 -7.68
N GLY A 110 -7.64 5.38 -7.44
CA GLY A 110 -8.16 6.47 -6.61
C GLY A 110 -8.20 6.14 -5.11
N VAL A 111 -8.43 7.17 -4.29
CA VAL A 111 -8.61 7.06 -2.84
C VAL A 111 -10.09 6.77 -2.53
N PRO A 112 -10.43 5.89 -1.56
CA PRO A 112 -9.53 5.14 -0.68
C PRO A 112 -9.10 3.76 -1.19
N ARG A 113 -9.57 3.32 -2.37
CA ARG A 113 -9.32 1.95 -2.88
C ARG A 113 -7.83 1.63 -3.07
N ILE A 114 -7.00 2.62 -3.37
CA ILE A 114 -5.55 2.44 -3.48
C ILE A 114 -4.90 2.05 -2.13
N ASP A 115 -5.51 2.45 -1.00
CA ASP A 115 -5.01 2.23 0.35
C ASP A 115 -5.30 0.81 0.87
N THR A 116 -6.07 0.00 0.12
CA THR A 116 -6.53 -1.32 0.57
C THR A 116 -6.09 -2.48 -0.33
N ARG A 117 -5.29 -2.20 -1.37
CA ARG A 117 -4.91 -3.20 -2.37
C ARG A 117 -3.59 -3.89 -2.09
N SER A 118 -2.53 -3.11 -1.99
CA SER A 118 -1.16 -3.61 -1.85
C SER A 118 -0.53 -2.97 -0.64
N PRO A 119 0.52 -3.57 -0.06
CA PRO A 119 1.32 -2.87 0.92
C PRO A 119 1.80 -1.52 0.38
N PHE A 120 1.77 -0.51 1.22
CA PHE A 120 2.21 0.85 0.86
C PHE A 120 3.08 1.41 1.98
N LYS A 121 3.93 2.38 1.63
CA LYS A 121 4.85 3.00 2.59
C LYS A 121 4.36 4.40 2.96
N ILE A 122 4.29 4.69 4.25
CA ILE A 122 4.10 6.06 4.74
C ILE A 122 5.47 6.66 5.08
N LEU A 123 5.67 7.90 4.65
CA LEU A 123 6.75 8.78 5.08
C LEU A 123 6.13 9.97 5.81
N GLN A 124 6.34 10.07 7.12
CA GLN A 124 5.82 11.16 7.92
C GLN A 124 6.92 12.16 8.27
N THR A 125 6.63 13.43 8.07
CA THR A 125 7.44 14.57 8.49
C THR A 125 6.52 15.60 9.16
N PRO A 126 7.05 16.60 9.88
CA PRO A 126 6.21 17.67 10.42
C PRO A 126 5.41 18.43 9.34
N MET A 127 5.89 18.48 8.09
CA MET A 127 5.30 19.29 7.02
C MET A 127 4.46 18.48 6.02
N LEU A 128 4.62 17.16 5.98
CA LEU A 128 4.06 16.30 4.95
C LEU A 128 3.95 14.85 5.45
N THR A 129 2.80 14.24 5.21
CA THR A 129 2.62 12.79 5.23
C THR A 129 2.45 12.30 3.79
N ALA A 130 3.43 11.54 3.30
CA ALA A 130 3.42 10.98 1.96
C ALA A 130 3.12 9.47 2.00
N PHE A 131 2.26 9.01 1.11
CA PHE A 131 1.92 7.61 0.92
C PHE A 131 2.50 7.17 -0.41
N LEU A 132 3.33 6.13 -0.40
CA LEU A 132 3.98 5.54 -1.57
C LEU A 132 3.31 4.20 -1.85
N HIS A 133 2.55 4.13 -2.93
CA HIS A 133 1.78 2.94 -3.31
C HIS A 133 2.53 2.15 -4.37
N GLU A 134 2.67 0.86 -4.10
CA GLU A 134 3.03 -0.12 -5.12
C GLU A 134 1.77 -0.46 -5.93
N SER A 135 1.75 -0.05 -7.20
CA SER A 135 0.61 -0.26 -8.10
C SER A 135 1.06 -0.87 -9.43
N PHE A 136 0.17 -1.65 -10.05
CA PHE A 136 0.42 -2.21 -11.39
C PHE A 136 0.48 -1.14 -12.48
N VAL A 137 0.05 0.08 -12.17
CA VAL A 137 0.07 1.23 -13.09
C VAL A 137 1.29 2.15 -12.89
N GLY A 138 2.26 1.71 -12.07
CA GLY A 138 3.48 2.44 -11.74
C GLY A 138 3.55 2.87 -10.27
N MET A 139 4.64 3.51 -9.91
CA MET A 139 4.81 4.09 -8.56
C MET A 139 3.88 5.30 -8.42
N MET A 140 2.84 5.16 -7.61
CA MET A 140 1.89 6.23 -7.32
C MET A 140 2.15 6.78 -5.93
N PHE A 141 1.96 8.07 -5.74
CA PHE A 141 2.09 8.68 -4.42
C PHE A 141 0.96 9.66 -4.12
N ARG A 142 0.54 9.69 -2.86
CA ARG A 142 -0.37 10.70 -2.32
C ARG A 142 0.39 11.56 -1.33
N GLN A 143 0.11 12.86 -1.36
CA GLN A 143 0.70 13.84 -0.45
C GLN A 143 -0.41 14.47 0.39
N VAL A 144 -0.23 14.46 1.70
CA VAL A 144 -1.07 15.18 2.67
C VAL A 144 -0.19 16.23 3.34
N PHE A 145 -0.33 17.49 2.94
CA PHE A 145 0.43 18.59 3.55
C PHE A 145 -0.07 18.85 4.97
N THR A 146 0.85 18.88 5.93
CA THR A 146 0.56 19.08 7.37
C THR A 146 1.23 20.33 7.94
N ASP A 147 1.74 21.20 7.07
CA ASP A 147 2.45 22.43 7.42
C ASP A 147 1.53 23.62 7.75
N GLY A 148 0.24 23.38 7.96
CA GLY A 148 -0.74 24.41 8.33
C GLY A 148 -1.27 25.26 7.17
N ARG A 149 -0.88 24.98 5.91
CA ARG A 149 -1.46 25.66 4.75
C ARG A 149 -2.97 25.39 4.63
N PRO A 150 -3.78 26.30 4.07
CA PRO A 150 -5.18 26.01 3.76
C PRO A 150 -5.30 25.07 2.55
N LEU A 151 -6.43 24.38 2.44
CA LEU A 151 -6.78 23.65 1.21
C LEU A 151 -7.08 24.68 0.10
N PRO A 152 -6.37 24.65 -1.04
CA PRO A 152 -6.60 25.57 -2.15
C PRO A 152 -7.96 25.28 -2.82
N LYS A 153 -8.47 26.25 -3.59
CA LYS A 153 -9.65 26.00 -4.43
C LYS A 153 -9.28 25.01 -5.55
N ALA A 154 -10.24 24.21 -5.99
CA ALA A 154 -10.02 23.26 -7.08
C ALA A 154 -9.54 23.92 -8.39
N SER A 155 -9.89 25.19 -8.61
CA SER A 155 -9.43 25.98 -9.77
C SER A 155 -7.98 26.44 -9.69
N GLU A 156 -7.33 26.30 -8.53
CA GLU A 156 -5.97 26.79 -8.24
C GLU A 156 -4.94 25.67 -8.25
N VAL A 157 -5.36 24.41 -8.47
CA VAL A 157 -4.48 23.23 -8.46
C VAL A 157 -4.65 22.42 -9.72
N ASP A 158 -3.53 21.87 -10.20
CA ASP A 158 -3.58 20.86 -11.25
C ASP A 158 -4.27 19.59 -10.73
N PRO A 159 -5.15 18.97 -11.54
CA PRO A 159 -5.77 17.72 -11.17
C PRO A 159 -4.71 16.62 -11.10
N THR A 160 -4.63 15.96 -9.95
CA THR A 160 -3.80 14.77 -9.75
C THR A 160 -4.69 13.55 -9.49
N TRP A 161 -4.21 12.36 -9.86
CA TRP A 161 -4.98 11.12 -9.70
C TRP A 161 -5.43 10.81 -8.27
N LEU A 162 -4.62 11.22 -7.28
CA LEU A 162 -4.90 11.00 -5.85
C LEU A 162 -5.28 12.30 -5.11
N GLY A 163 -5.53 13.37 -5.86
CA GLY A 163 -5.97 14.68 -5.36
C GLY A 163 -4.91 15.49 -4.61
N TYR A 164 -5.32 16.69 -4.21
CA TYR A 164 -4.58 17.57 -3.30
C TYR A 164 -5.15 17.41 -1.89
N SER A 165 -4.31 17.09 -0.90
CA SER A 165 -4.76 16.89 0.49
C SER A 165 -3.99 17.81 1.46
N VAL A 166 -4.73 18.35 2.42
CA VAL A 166 -4.20 19.04 3.61
C VAL A 166 -4.74 18.32 4.84
N GLY A 167 -3.90 18.14 5.86
CA GLY A 167 -4.26 17.51 7.13
C GLY A 167 -3.72 18.28 8.32
N ARG A 168 -4.31 18.05 9.49
CA ARG A 168 -3.81 18.51 10.79
C ARG A 168 -4.07 17.44 11.84
N TRP A 169 -3.23 17.38 12.85
CA TRP A 169 -3.49 16.57 14.04
C TRP A 169 -4.56 17.25 14.93
N GLU A 170 -5.29 16.44 15.69
CA GLU A 170 -6.25 16.87 16.73
C GLU A 170 -5.73 16.51 18.12
#